data_AF-A0A8I1TRI1-F1
#
_entry.id   AF-A0A8I1TRI1-F1
#
_cell.length_a   1.000
_cell.length_b   1.000
_cell.length_c   1.000
_cell.angle_alpha   90.00
_cell.angle_beta   90.00
_cell.angle_gamma   90.00
#
_symmetry.space_group_name_H-M   'P 1'
#
loop_
_entity.id
_entity.type
_entity.pdbx_description
1 polymer ?
#
loop_
_entity_poly.entity_id
_entity_poly.type
_entity_poly.pdbx_seq_one_letter_code
_entity_poly.pdbx_strand_id
1 'polypeptide(L)' 'MTVVADGEVRVAVAVVAARLVCRRCGRDENVAAEFTGGACLTVAEARGFVVDGAEVAFDGRCPPCRAVTGGRNT' A
#
# COMPACT_ATOMS: atom_id res chain seq x y z
N MET A 1 -14.53 -3.20 10.17
CA MET A 1 -14.68 -2.10 9.20
C MET A 1 -16.02 -1.44 9.43
N THR A 2 -16.08 -0.12 9.56
CA THR A 2 -17.34 0.59 9.82
C THR A 2 -17.62 1.53 8.66
N VAL A 3 -18.77 1.38 8.00
CA VAL A 3 -19.29 2.37 7.06
C VAL A 3 -19.93 3.47 7.90
N VAL A 4 -19.50 4.71 7.74
CA VAL A 4 -20.19 5.90 8.26
C VAL A 4 -21.07 6.49 7.16
N ALA A 5 -22.07 7.29 7.56
CA ALA A 5 -22.97 7.95 6.62
C ALA A 5 -22.18 8.74 5.56
N ASP A 6 -22.74 8.86 4.36
CA ASP A 6 -22.16 9.50 3.15
C ASP A 6 -21.19 8.66 2.29
N GLY A 7 -21.16 7.33 2.46
CA GLY A 7 -20.34 6.44 1.62
C GLY A 7 -18.87 6.37 2.06
N GLU A 8 -18.56 6.90 3.23
CA GLU A 8 -17.25 6.84 3.86
C GLU A 8 -17.01 5.44 4.46
N VAL A 9 -16.04 4.71 3.91
CA VAL A 9 -15.57 3.45 4.49
C VAL A 9 -14.45 3.77 5.48
N ARG A 10 -14.73 3.67 6.79
CA ARG A 10 -13.69 3.76 7.83
C ARG A 10 -13.16 2.38 8.12
N VAL A 11 -11.97 2.13 7.58
CA VAL A 11 -11.22 0.90 7.84
C VAL A 11 -10.50 1.04 9.18
N ALA A 12 -11.15 0.62 10.27
CA ALA A 12 -10.48 0.37 11.54
C ALA A 12 -9.71 -0.97 11.45
N VAL A 13 -8.64 -0.99 10.64
CA VAL A 13 -7.72 -2.13 10.55
C VAL A 13 -6.39 -1.69 11.11
N ALA A 14 -5.81 -2.50 12.00
CA ALA A 14 -4.38 -2.45 12.24
C ALA A 14 -3.71 -2.79 10.90
N VAL A 15 -3.29 -1.78 10.14
CA VAL A 15 -2.55 -2.02 8.90
C VAL A 15 -1.26 -2.71 9.30
N VAL A 16 -1.23 -4.05 9.17
CA VAL A 16 -0.09 -4.90 9.52
C VAL A 16 0.76 -5.25 8.30
N ALA A 17 0.26 -5.06 7.08
CA ALA A 17 0.94 -5.45 5.85
C ALA A 17 1.02 -4.30 4.84
N ALA A 18 2.20 -4.12 4.26
CA ALA A 18 2.44 -3.26 3.12
C ALA A 18 3.35 -3.96 2.11
N ARG A 19 3.26 -3.59 0.83
CA ARG A 19 4.18 -4.04 -0.22
C ARG A 19 5.20 -2.97 -0.56
N LEU A 20 6.47 -3.36 -0.68
CA LEU A 20 7.52 -2.53 -1.26
C LEU A 20 7.68 -2.88 -2.73
N VAL A 21 7.37 -1.95 -3.62
CA VAL A 21 7.41 -2.16 -5.07
C VAL A 21 8.60 -1.43 -5.68
N CYS A 22 9.49 -2.16 -6.35
CA CYS A 22 10.60 -1.58 -7.08
C CYS A 22 10.16 -1.10 -8.46
N ARG A 23 10.13 0.23 -8.66
CA ARG A 23 9.74 0.85 -9.94
C ARG A 23 10.65 0.56 -11.13
N ARG A 24 11.80 -0.10 -10.93
CA ARG A 24 12.76 -0.40 -12.00
C ARG A 24 12.63 -1.83 -12.53
N CYS A 25 12.51 -2.80 -11.64
CA CYS A 25 12.50 -4.22 -12.01
C CYS A 25 11.19 -4.93 -11.66
N GLY A 26 10.23 -4.22 -11.03
CA GLY A 26 8.96 -4.80 -10.61
C GLY A 26 9.06 -5.73 -9.40
N ARG A 27 10.21 -5.82 -8.72
CA ARG A 27 10.33 -6.60 -7.49
C ARG A 27 9.30 -6.11 -6.46
N ASP A 28 8.60 -7.05 -5.84
CA ASP A 28 7.55 -6.80 -4.86
C ASP A 28 7.85 -7.65 -3.60
N GLU A 29 7.90 -6.98 -2.44
CA GLU A 29 8.15 -7.63 -1.15
C GLU A 29 7.07 -7.23 -0.14
N ASN A 30 6.40 -8.22 0.45
CA ASN A 30 5.47 -8.03 1.56
C ASN A 30 6.25 -7.78 2.86
N VAL A 31 5.92 -6.70 3.56
CA VAL A 31 6.55 -6.30 4.82
C VAL A 31 5.50 -5.98 5.87
N ALA A 32 5.87 -6.16 7.14
CA ALA A 32 5.06 -5.65 8.23
C ALA A 32 5.08 -4.13 8.22
N ALA A 33 3.91 -3.49 8.30
CA ALA A 33 3.78 -2.06 8.50
C ALA A 33 3.09 -1.82 9.84
N GLU A 34 3.46 -0.76 10.53
CA GLU A 34 2.77 -0.29 11.73
C GLU A 34 2.48 1.20 11.55
N PHE A 35 1.21 1.59 11.70
CA PHE A 35 0.78 2.99 11.62
C PHE A 35 0.43 3.49 13.02
N THR A 36 1.42 4.07 13.71
CA THR A 36 1.24 4.63 15.05
C THR A 36 0.19 5.75 15.04
N GLY A 37 -0.87 5.61 15.85
CA GLY A 37 -1.99 6.55 15.87
C GLY A 37 -3.14 6.21 14.90
N GLY A 38 -2.99 5.15 14.10
CA GLY A 38 -3.94 4.75 13.07
C GLY A 38 -3.88 5.64 11.84
N ALA A 39 -4.23 5.09 10.68
CA ALA A 39 -4.46 5.85 9.46
C ALA A 39 -5.95 5.78 9.12
N CYS A 40 -6.60 6.94 8.99
CA CYS A 40 -7.93 7.01 8.39
C CYS A 40 -7.76 7.18 6.88
N LEU A 41 -7.97 6.09 6.13
CA LEU A 41 -8.02 6.14 4.68
C LEU A 41 -9.49 6.18 4.26
N THR A 42 -9.85 7.21 3.50
CA THR A 42 -11.18 7.35 2.91
C THR A 42 -11.11 6.95 1.44
N VAL A 43 -11.88 5.92 1.06
CA VAL A 43 -12.12 5.59 -0.35
C VAL A 43 -13.35 6.37 -0.80
N ALA A 44 -13.22 7.22 -1.82
CA ALA A 44 -14.32 8.07 -2.28
C ALA A 44 -15.51 7.26 -2.81
N GLU A 45 -15.26 6.10 -3.44
CA GLU A 45 -16.31 5.23 -3.96
C GLU A 45 -15.91 3.76 -3.90
N ALA A 46 -16.72 2.91 -3.28
CA ALA A 46 -16.51 1.47 -3.22
C ALA A 46 -16.98 0.72 -4.49
N ARG A 47 -17.63 1.41 -5.44
CA ARG A 47 -18.05 0.86 -6.76
C ARG A 47 -18.79 -0.49 -6.70
N GLY A 48 -19.58 -0.73 -5.65
CA GLY A 48 -20.35 -1.97 -5.46
C GLY A 48 -19.58 -3.14 -4.83
N PHE A 49 -18.33 -2.93 -4.40
CA PHE A 49 -17.55 -3.94 -3.71
C PHE A 49 -17.91 -4.02 -2.21
N VAL A 50 -17.95 -5.26 -1.69
CA VAL A 50 -17.83 -5.52 -0.25
C VAL A 50 -16.34 -5.58 0.06
N VAL A 51 -15.85 -4.66 0.88
CA VAL A 51 -14.41 -4.53 1.18
C VAL A 51 -14.09 -5.28 2.47
N ASP A 52 -13.22 -6.29 2.39
CA ASP A 52 -12.81 -7.09 3.55
C ASP A 52 -11.51 -6.58 4.20
N GLY A 53 -10.74 -5.74 3.50
CA GLY A 53 -9.47 -5.21 3.99
C GLY A 53 -8.83 -4.19 3.06
N ALA A 54 -7.73 -3.60 3.50
CA ALA A 54 -6.89 -2.70 2.72
C ALA A 54 -5.41 -2.97 2.99
N GLU A 55 -4.59 -2.81 1.96
CA GLU A 55 -3.13 -2.93 2.01
C GLU A 55 -2.51 -1.67 1.40
N VAL A 56 -1.31 -1.29 1.86
CA VAL A 56 -0.57 -0.14 1.34
C VAL A 56 0.58 -0.60 0.46
N ALA A 57 0.80 0.07 -0.67
CA ALA A 57 2.00 -0.10 -1.47
C ALA A 57 2.94 1.12 -1.31
N PHE A 58 4.24 0.86 -1.15
CA PHE A 58 5.31 1.85 -1.12
C PHE A 58 6.21 1.67 -2.35
N ASP A 59 6.21 2.65 -3.24
CA ASP A 59 7.05 2.65 -4.44
C ASP A 59 8.49 3.11 -4.17
N GLY A 60 9.47 2.33 -4.60
CA GLY A 60 10.89 2.61 -4.36
C GLY A 60 11.85 1.94 -5.35
N ARG A 61 13.09 1.75 -4.90
CA ARG A 61 14.12 0.96 -5.59
C ARG A 61 14.69 -0.09 -4.65
N CYS A 62 14.68 -1.34 -5.06
CA CYS A 62 15.27 -2.43 -4.30
C CYS A 62 16.81 -2.26 -4.18
N PRO A 63 17.48 -2.94 -3.22
CA PRO A 63 18.92 -2.81 -3.04
C PRO A 63 19.74 -3.06 -4.32
N PRO A 64 19.45 -4.09 -5.15
CA PRO A 64 20.14 -4.27 -6.44
C PRO A 64 19.98 -3.06 -7.38
N CYS A 65 18.75 -2.55 -7.54
CA CYS A 65 18.49 -1.42 -8.43
C CYS A 65 19.04 -0.09 -7.92
N ARG A 66 19.30 0.04 -6.62
CA ARG A 66 20.01 1.18 -6.02
C ARG A 66 21.52 1.08 -6.19
N ALA A 67 22.07 -0.13 -6.20
CA ALA A 67 23.50 -0.36 -6.45
C ALA A 67 23.87 -0.09 -7.92
N VAL A 68 22.93 -0.30 -8.85
CA VAL A 68 23.09 0.04 -10.27
C VAL A 68 22.74 1.52 -10.50
N THR A 69 23.56 2.45 -9.99
CA THR A 69 23.42 3.90 -10.28
C THR A 69 23.88 4.27 -11.71
N GLY A 70 24.36 3.31 -12.50
CA GLY A 70 24.69 3.52 -13.91
C GLY A 70 24.48 2.24 -14.70
N GLY A 71 23.64 2.29 -15.73
CA GLY A 71 23.35 1.14 -16.59
C GLY A 71 21.87 1.01 -16.83
N ARG A 72 21.33 1.89 -17.69
CA ARG A 72 20.15 1.54 -18.49
C ARG A 72 20.62 0.42 -19.41
N ASN A 73 20.15 -0.80 -19.16
CA ASN A 73 20.41 -1.91 -20.07
C ASN A 73 19.10 -2.15 -20.82
N THR A 74 19.21 -1.85 -22.11
CA THR A 74 18.28 -2.04 -23.23
C THR A 74 17.70 -3.46 -23.27
#